data_AF-A0A2E5WQD9-F1
#
_entry.id   AF-A0A2E5WQD9-F1
#
_cell.length_a   1.000
_cell.length_b   1.000
_cell.length_c   1.000
_cell.angle_alpha   90.00
_cell.angle_beta   90.00
_cell.angle_gamma   90.00
#
_symmetry.space_group_name_H-M   'P 1'
#
loop_
_entity.id
_entity.type
_entity.pdbx_description
1 polymer ?
#
loop_
_entity_poly.entity_id
_entity_poly.type
_entity_poly.pdbx_seq_one_letter_code
_entity_poly.pdbx_strand_id
1 'polypeptide(L)'
;MSERRTIDTGIWGKLTKAVMFLLIIAALLAVAVWYLPLIKQNERMRADILRLEQEVKREETLAQRRRLAIDAMHNDPETVERYAREKLGLAKAGETVIRFEEPDPNRP
;
A
#
# COMPACT_ATOMS: atom_id res chain seq x y z
N MET A 1 -18.57 -79.81 -13.25
CA MET A 1 -17.28 -79.85 -12.53
C MET A 1 -16.81 -78.40 -12.38
N SER A 2 -17.22 -77.73 -11.31
CA SER A 2 -16.94 -76.31 -11.08
C SER A 2 -15.96 -76.18 -9.93
N GLU A 3 -14.68 -76.03 -10.26
CA GLU A 3 -13.63 -75.70 -9.30
C GLU A 3 -13.94 -74.38 -8.62
N ARG A 4 -14.20 -74.44 -7.31
CA ARG A 4 -14.27 -73.25 -6.47
C ARG A 4 -12.84 -72.74 -6.29
N ARG A 5 -12.49 -71.65 -6.96
CA ARG A 5 -11.27 -70.89 -6.66
C ARG A 5 -11.37 -70.38 -5.23
N THR A 6 -10.63 -71.00 -4.32
CA THR A 6 -10.41 -70.50 -2.97
C THR A 6 -9.54 -69.25 -3.10
N ILE A 7 -10.19 -68.09 -3.22
CA ILE A 7 -9.49 -66.81 -3.19
C ILE A 7 -8.85 -66.70 -1.81
N ASP A 8 -7.53 -66.67 -1.75
CA ASP A 8 -6.75 -66.40 -0.54
C ASP A 8 -7.19 -65.06 0.07
N THR A 9 -8.12 -65.16 1.02
CA THR A 9 -8.72 -64.03 1.76
C THR A 9 -7.67 -63.20 2.49
N GLY A 10 -6.52 -63.78 2.80
CA GLY A 10 -5.39 -63.10 3.44
C GLY A 10 -4.67 -62.08 2.55
N ILE A 11 -4.56 -62.32 1.24
CA ILE A 11 -3.90 -61.39 0.29
C ILE A 11 -4.85 -60.22 -0.03
N TRP A 12 -6.12 -60.54 -0.25
CA TRP A 12 -7.17 -59.54 -0.46
C TRP A 12 -7.29 -58.57 0.72
N GLY A 13 -7.26 -59.06 1.96
CA GLY A 13 -7.32 -58.19 3.14
C GLY A 13 -6.13 -57.23 3.28
N LYS A 14 -4.91 -57.68 2.93
CA LYS A 14 -3.71 -56.83 2.93
C LYS A 14 -3.77 -55.77 1.82
N LEU A 15 -4.26 -56.15 0.64
CA LEU A 15 -4.43 -55.23 -0.48
C LEU A 15 -5.46 -54.14 -0.15
N THR A 16 -6.61 -54.49 0.42
CA THR A 16 -7.62 -53.51 0.83
C THR A 16 -7.09 -52.55 1.89
N LYS A 17 -6.31 -53.04 2.87
CA LYS A 17 -5.67 -52.18 3.88
C LYS A 17 -4.63 -51.23 3.27
N ALA A 18 -3.82 -51.71 2.33
CA ALA A 18 -2.83 -50.88 1.63
C ALA A 18 -3.50 -49.78 0.79
N VAL A 19 -4.57 -50.12 0.07
CA VAL A 19 -5.37 -49.15 -0.70
C VAL A 19 -6.01 -48.13 0.22
N MET A 20 -6.61 -48.55 1.33
CA MET A 20 -7.22 -47.63 2.31
C MET A 20 -6.18 -46.70 2.93
N PHE A 21 -4.99 -47.21 3.25
CA PHE A 21 -3.89 -46.39 3.76
C PHE A 21 -3.42 -45.35 2.73
N LEU A 22 -3.28 -45.74 1.46
CA LEU A 22 -2.96 -44.83 0.38
C LEU A 22 -4.04 -43.74 0.20
N LEU A 23 -5.31 -44.09 0.32
CA LEU A 23 -6.42 -43.12 0.24
C LEU A 23 -6.38 -42.13 1.41
N ILE A 24 -6.04 -42.57 2.62
CA ILE A 24 -5.88 -41.68 3.78
C ILE A 24 -4.71 -40.71 3.55
N ILE A 25 -3.58 -41.20 3.05
CA ILE A 25 -2.42 -40.35 2.71
C ILE A 25 -2.80 -39.35 1.61
N ALA A 26 -3.48 -39.79 0.56
CA ALA A 26 -3.91 -38.93 -0.53
C ALA A 26 -4.86 -37.83 -0.02
N ALA A 27 -5.79 -38.16 0.87
CA ALA A 27 -6.68 -37.20 1.51
C ALA A 27 -5.91 -36.18 2.37
N LEU A 28 -4.94 -36.63 3.17
CA LEU A 28 -4.09 -35.75 3.97
C LEU A 28 -3.27 -34.79 3.09
N LEU A 29 -2.70 -35.29 2.00
CA LEU A 29 -1.97 -34.47 1.04
C LEU A 29 -2.89 -33.45 0.33
N ALA A 30 -4.12 -33.85 -0.03
CA ALA A 30 -5.10 -32.93 -0.62
C ALA A 30 -5.45 -31.78 0.34
N VAL A 31 -5.67 -32.09 1.63
CA VAL A 31 -5.91 -31.07 2.65
C VAL A 31 -4.68 -30.16 2.82
N ALA A 32 -3.48 -30.72 2.85
CA ALA A 32 -2.24 -29.93 2.96
C ALA A 32 -2.03 -29.00 1.75
N VAL A 33 -2.29 -29.47 0.54
CA VAL A 33 -2.22 -28.66 -0.70
C VAL A 33 -3.25 -27.55 -0.70
N TRP A 34 -4.45 -27.76 -0.14
CA TRP A 34 -5.44 -26.68 0.03
C TRP A 34 -5.03 -25.70 1.13
N TYR A 35 -4.35 -26.14 2.18
CA TYR A 35 -3.98 -25.28 3.31
C TYR A 35 -2.80 -24.33 3.00
N LEU A 36 -1.83 -24.76 2.21
CA LEU A 36 -0.66 -23.96 1.81
C LEU A 36 -0.97 -22.63 1.08
N PRO A 37 -1.86 -22.57 0.07
CA PRO A 37 -2.19 -21.31 -0.59
C PRO A 37 -2.89 -20.32 0.34
N LEU A 38 -3.49 -20.78 1.44
CA LEU A 38 -4.15 -19.90 2.42
C LEU A 38 -3.13 -19.08 3.22
N ILE A 39 -1.95 -19.65 3.52
CA ILE A 39 -0.88 -18.98 4.26
C ILE A 39 -0.16 -17.95 3.37
N LYS A 40 0.15 -18.31 2.12
CA LYS A 40 0.83 -17.39 1.17
C LYS A 40 0.00 -16.14 0.83
N GLN A 41 -1.32 -16.26 0.83
CA GLN A 41 -2.20 -15.10 0.61
C GLN A 41 -2.19 -14.14 1.81
N ASN A 42 -2.04 -14.66 3.03
CA ASN A 42 -2.04 -13.86 4.25
C ASN A 42 -0.80 -12.96 4.38
N GLU A 43 0.38 -13.44 3.95
CA GLU A 43 1.61 -12.64 3.95
C GLU A 43 1.54 -11.46 2.98
N ARG A 44 0.97 -11.66 1.78
CA ARG A 44 0.79 -10.60 0.79
C ARG A 44 -0.17 -9.51 1.30
N MET A 45 -1.29 -9.92 1.89
CA MET A 45 -2.25 -8.98 2.48
C MET A 45 -1.63 -8.15 3.60
N ARG A 46 -0.75 -8.72 4.43
CA ARG A 46 -0.04 -7.97 5.48
C ARG A 46 0.93 -6.95 4.91
N ALA A 47 1.66 -7.29 3.85
CA ALA A 47 2.55 -6.36 3.17
C ALA A 47 1.78 -5.20 2.52
N ASP A 48 0.64 -5.51 1.91
CA ASP A 48 -0.22 -4.50 1.30
C ASP A 48 -0.83 -3.56 2.34
N ILE A 49 -1.29 -4.08 3.50
CA ILE A 49 -1.80 -3.24 4.61
C ILE A 49 -0.72 -2.27 5.08
N LEU A 50 0.50 -2.75 5.34
CA LEU A 50 1.61 -1.89 5.78
C LEU A 50 1.96 -0.82 4.75
N ARG A 51 1.92 -1.15 3.45
CA ARG A 51 2.16 -0.19 2.38
C ARG A 51 1.07 0.87 2.32
N LEU A 52 -0.19 0.45 2.36
CA LEU A 52 -1.34 1.36 2.32
C LEU A 52 -1.39 2.27 3.56
N GLU A 53 -1.09 1.76 4.76
CA GLU A 53 -0.99 2.58 5.97
C GLU A 53 0.10 3.65 5.85
N GLN A 54 1.24 3.31 5.24
CA GLN A 54 2.31 4.29 5.01
C GLN A 54 1.90 5.37 4.00
N GLU A 55 1.18 5.00 2.94
CA GLU A 55 0.66 5.95 1.95
C GLU A 55 -0.37 6.89 2.60
N VAL A 56 -1.35 6.36 3.34
CA VAL A 56 -2.35 7.17 4.08
C VAL A 56 -1.67 8.12 5.05
N LYS A 57 -0.72 7.64 5.85
CA LYS A 57 -0.02 8.50 6.82
C LYS A 57 0.76 9.63 6.14
N ARG A 58 1.35 9.39 4.97
CA ARG A 58 2.02 10.45 4.19
C ARG A 58 1.00 11.48 3.72
N GLU A 59 -0.12 11.05 3.16
CA GLU A 59 -1.16 11.96 2.69
C GLU A 59 -1.78 12.78 3.82
N GLU A 60 -2.06 12.16 4.97
CA GLU A 60 -2.57 12.85 6.15
C GLU A 60 -1.61 13.93 6.64
N THR A 61 -0.31 13.63 6.73
CA THR A 61 0.69 14.65 7.13
C THR A 61 0.78 15.80 6.13
N LEU A 62 0.65 15.52 4.83
CA LEU A 62 0.63 16.55 3.79
C LEU A 62 -0.64 17.40 3.87
N ALA A 63 -1.80 16.77 4.06
CA ALA A 63 -3.07 17.44 4.24
C ALA A 63 -3.05 18.34 5.49
N GLN A 64 -2.52 17.83 6.61
CA GLN A 64 -2.39 18.60 7.84
C GLN A 64 -1.44 19.78 7.68
N ARG A 65 -0.29 19.61 7.02
CA ARG A 65 0.63 20.73 6.70
C ARG A 65 -0.02 21.78 5.82
N ARG A 66 -0.76 21.37 4.79
CA ARG A 66 -1.48 22.29 3.90
C ARG A 66 -2.58 23.03 4.67
N ARG A 67 -3.30 22.34 5.54
CA ARG A 67 -4.36 22.93 6.36
C ARG A 67 -3.80 23.95 7.35
N LEU A 68 -2.68 23.62 8.02
CA LEU A 68 -1.97 24.57 8.87
C LEU A 68 -1.46 25.79 8.09
N ALA A 69 -0.98 25.60 6.86
CA ALA A 69 -0.58 26.71 6.00
C ALA A 69 -1.78 27.59 5.61
N ILE A 70 -2.92 26.99 5.27
CA ILE A 70 -4.17 27.72 4.98
C ILE A 70 -4.65 28.46 6.23
N ASP A 71 -4.71 27.81 7.38
CA ASP A 71 -5.16 28.41 8.63
C ASP A 71 -4.21 29.53 9.08
N ALA A 72 -2.89 29.38 8.91
CA ALA A 72 -1.92 30.45 9.17
C ALA A 72 -2.12 31.65 8.22
N MET A 73 -2.43 31.38 6.95
CA MET A 73 -2.79 32.45 5.99
C MET A 73 -4.11 33.14 6.36
N HIS A 74 -5.11 32.39 6.80
CA HIS A 74 -6.42 32.92 7.14
C HIS A 74 -6.43 33.73 8.45
N ASN A 75 -5.63 33.29 9.43
CA ASN A 75 -5.58 33.91 10.75
C ASN A 75 -4.62 35.11 10.84
N ASP A 76 -3.70 35.30 9.89
CA ASP A 76 -2.81 36.47 9.81
C ASP A 76 -2.93 37.18 8.44
N PRO A 77 -4.06 37.88 8.19
CA PRO A 77 -4.36 38.50 6.90
C PRO A 77 -3.36 39.59 6.50
N GLU A 78 -2.71 40.28 7.44
CA GLU A 78 -1.70 41.30 7.12
C GLU A 78 -0.43 40.68 6.53
N THR A 79 -0.02 39.51 7.01
CA THR A 79 1.16 38.81 6.51
C THR A 79 0.92 38.21 5.12
N VAL A 80 -0.29 37.72 4.84
CA VAL A 80 -0.67 37.24 3.50
C VAL A 80 -0.74 38.38 2.50
N GLU A 81 -1.30 39.52 2.87
CA GLU A 81 -1.36 40.69 2.00
C GLU A 81 0.06 41.18 1.65
N ARG A 82 0.99 41.18 2.61
CA ARG A 82 2.40 41.51 2.37
C ARG A 82 3.08 40.51 1.44
N TYR A 83 2.92 39.21 1.67
CA TYR A 83 3.55 38.17 0.84
C TYR A 83 2.97 38.13 -0.59
N ALA A 84 1.66 38.34 -0.73
CA ALA A 84 1.01 38.48 -2.02
C ALA A 84 1.49 39.74 -2.76
N ARG A 85 1.66 40.88 -2.07
CA ARG A 85 2.23 42.11 -2.65
C ARG A 85 3.66 41.91 -3.16
N GLU A 86 4.52 41.27 -2.38
CA GLU A 86 5.90 40.98 -2.80
C GLU A 86 5.94 40.07 -4.04
N LYS A 87 5.09 39.04 -4.09
CA LYS A 87 5.00 38.13 -5.26
C LYS A 87 4.35 38.76 -6.49
N LEU A 88 3.41 39.68 -6.31
CA LEU A 88 2.70 40.35 -7.39
C LEU A 88 3.34 41.69 -7.81
N GLY A 89 4.39 42.15 -7.11
CA GLY A 89 5.07 43.41 -7.40
C GLY A 89 4.21 44.66 -7.12
N LEU A 90 3.23 44.55 -6.22
CA LEU A 90 2.26 45.61 -5.90
C LEU A 90 2.71 46.37 -4.65
N ALA A 91 2.65 47.70 -4.68
CA ALA A 91 2.98 48.57 -3.53
C ALA A 91 1.73 49.26 -2.98
N LYS A 92 1.70 49.51 -1.66
CA LYS A 92 0.55 50.17 -1.00
C LYS A 92 0.60 51.69 -1.22
N ALA A 93 -0.55 52.35 -1.21
CA ALA A 93 -0.61 53.81 -1.29
C ALA A 93 0.17 54.44 -0.12
N GLY A 94 1.22 55.20 -0.44
CA GLY A 94 2.15 55.81 0.54
C GLY A 94 3.50 55.11 0.70
N GLU A 95 3.77 54.03 -0.04
CA GLU A 95 5.03 53.28 0.00
C GLU A 95 5.94 53.65 -1.19
N THR A 96 7.24 53.86 -0.95
CA THR A 96 8.21 54.23 -1.99
C THR A 96 8.78 52.99 -2.68
N VAL A 97 8.46 52.80 -3.97
CA VAL A 97 8.99 51.70 -4.78
C VAL A 97 10.38 52.07 -5.30
N ILE A 98 11.42 51.41 -4.76
CA ILE A 98 12.80 51.53 -5.26
C ILE A 98 13.03 50.43 -6.28
N ARG A 99 13.06 50.80 -7.57
CA ARG A 99 13.41 49.88 -8.66
C ARG A 99 14.88 50.10 -9.01
N PHE A 100 15.71 49.09 -8.78
CA PHE A 100 17.11 49.12 -9.18
C PHE A 100 17.18 48.75 -10.66
N GLU A 101 17.51 49.72 -11.51
CA GLU A 101 17.86 49.46 -12.90
C GLU A 101 19.34 49.06 -12.99
N GLU A 102 19.64 48.11 -13.87
CA GLU A 102 21.02 47.78 -14.20
C GLU A 102 21.69 49.01 -14.84
N PRO A 103 22.97 49.28 -14.52
CA PRO A 103 23.64 50.46 -15.03
C PRO A 103 23.70 50.41 -16.55
N ASP A 104 23.02 51.35 -17.21
CA ASP A 104 23.03 51.50 -18.66
C ASP A 104 24.47 51.81 -19.11
N PRO A 105 25.14 50.89 -19.83
CA PRO A 105 26.52 51.07 -20.27
C PRO A 105 26.70 52.19 -21.31
N ASN A 106 25.60 52.79 -21.80
CA ASN A 106 25.60 53.83 -22.82
C ASN A 106 25.11 55.21 -22.33
N ARG A 107 24.93 55.41 -21.03
CA ARG A 107 24.64 56.74 -20.46
C ARG A 107 25.98 57.50 -20.29
N PRO A 108 26.17 58.67 -20.94
CA PRO A 108 27.45 59.38 -20.97
C PRO A 108 27.90 59.91 -19.60
#